data_AF-A0A7C6AVG1-F1
#
_entry.id   AF-A0A7C6AVG1-F1
#
_cell.length_a   1.000
_cell.length_b   1.000
_cell.length_c   1.000
_cell.angle_alpha   90.00
_cell.angle_beta   90.00
_cell.angle_gamma   90.00
#
_symmetry.space_group_name_H-M   'P 1'
#
loop_
_entity.id
_entity.type
_entity.pdbx_description
1 polymer ?
#
loop_
_entity_poly.entity_id
_entity_poly.type
_entity_poly.pdbx_seq_one_letter_code
_entity_poly.pdbx_strand_id
1 'polypeptide(L)'
;MTREELYLGSFLHDIGKFYQRADGALNDKNELSEQSKKLAEIICPEHNGFPSHQHVVWTNEFFEKNQQIFLRFISKDQLSNIVHAAVYHHRPDNPEAAIVQLADWWASGMDRSSMGIFEDPQLEKSELRFREIPLNNILCALRVKQSDNSFQTASRQSVFRLRPLSLHAHDIMPSDYSNETKLSTELYRKHWKEFIADLEKLEKRSFDYRGLSITLYYLLKKYTWCIPSFTQDNHPCISLFEHSKVTAAIAQCLFDFYQDKPESFRTNTTPKGYQMELDENVFPLLIAGFDLSGIQDYLYNISSANAAKSLRGRSFYLQMTLEALAWQIINKAPLKLTPAHIIYASGGKFYMLLPNLPIIKKYIEDFYIGILDDLWEKHRGRLYLNMGMVAFRYKNKLEANQKNIRIEGHSENVSLGELWNALFEEMTRHEARRFRHIIASRERFAEFFEPSGEGGDSLVCSVTGEEIGHGKAYYQFNEEKRDWSYKTKAENYDAEAPV
;
A
#
# COMPACT_ATOMS: atom_id res chain seq x y z
N MET A 1 -17.48 -9.67 14.86
CA MET A 1 -17.08 -8.53 14.01
C MET A 1 -16.92 -9.01 12.56
N THR A 2 -17.23 -8.21 11.55
CA THR A 2 -16.96 -8.54 10.13
C THR A 2 -15.54 -8.14 9.71
N ARG A 3 -15.08 -8.68 8.59
CA ARG A 3 -13.78 -8.37 7.99
C ARG A 3 -13.63 -6.88 7.65
N GLU A 4 -14.70 -6.25 7.21
CA GLU A 4 -14.71 -4.83 6.87
C GLU A 4 -14.72 -3.96 8.13
N GLU A 5 -15.47 -4.33 9.19
CA GLU A 5 -15.44 -3.67 10.50
C GLU A 5 -14.02 -3.63 11.08
N LEU A 6 -13.32 -4.76 11.05
CA LEU A 6 -11.94 -4.82 11.51
C LEU A 6 -11.04 -3.89 10.68
N TYR A 7 -11.20 -3.85 9.36
CA TYR A 7 -10.44 -2.94 8.51
C TYR A 7 -10.58 -1.48 8.93
N LEU A 8 -11.81 -0.99 9.09
CA LEU A 8 -12.00 0.41 9.50
C LEU A 8 -11.48 0.66 10.90
N GLY A 9 -11.67 -0.29 11.83
CA GLY A 9 -11.13 -0.21 13.19
C GLY A 9 -9.61 -0.09 13.18
N SER A 10 -8.92 -0.98 12.47
CA SER A 10 -7.46 -0.97 12.31
C SER A 10 -6.96 0.23 11.51
N PHE A 11 -7.70 0.72 10.52
CA PHE A 11 -7.27 1.88 9.73
C PHE A 11 -7.38 3.18 10.53
N LEU A 12 -8.34 3.27 11.46
CA LEU A 12 -8.61 4.44 12.30
C LEU A 12 -8.02 4.34 13.72
N HIS A 13 -7.38 3.23 14.11
CA HIS A 13 -6.87 3.00 15.48
C HIS A 13 -6.07 4.19 16.04
N ASP A 14 -5.23 4.77 15.20
CA ASP A 14 -4.28 5.83 15.52
C ASP A 14 -4.75 7.25 15.13
N ILE A 15 -6.01 7.44 14.68
CA ILE A 15 -6.52 8.78 14.30
C ILE A 15 -6.45 9.78 15.47
N GLY A 16 -6.56 9.26 16.70
CA GLY A 16 -6.37 10.01 17.93
C GLY A 16 -4.99 10.66 18.04
N LYS A 17 -3.93 10.18 17.37
CA LYS A 17 -2.62 10.86 17.36
C LYS A 17 -2.69 12.21 16.66
N PHE A 18 -3.50 12.32 15.60
CA PHE A 18 -3.75 13.59 14.93
C PHE A 18 -4.57 14.52 15.85
N TYR A 19 -5.68 14.03 16.39
CA TYR A 19 -6.54 14.86 17.23
C TYR A 19 -5.85 15.28 18.55
N GLN A 20 -5.13 14.39 19.22
CA GLN A 20 -4.36 14.68 20.44
C GLN A 20 -3.33 15.80 20.23
N ARG A 21 -2.74 15.91 19.03
CA ARG A 21 -1.79 16.98 18.70
C ARG A 21 -2.48 18.31 18.39
N ALA A 22 -3.76 18.26 17.98
CA ALA A 22 -4.61 19.44 17.72
C ALA A 22 -5.31 19.98 18.98
N ASP A 23 -5.35 19.19 20.05
CA ASP A 23 -6.03 19.49 21.31
C ASP A 23 -5.03 19.70 22.48
N GLY A 24 -5.51 20.03 23.68
CA GLY A 24 -4.67 20.14 24.87
C GLY A 24 -4.38 18.81 25.57
N ALA A 25 -3.91 18.86 26.82
CA ALA A 25 -3.60 17.67 27.59
C ALA A 25 -4.89 16.97 28.07
N LEU A 26 -4.81 15.68 28.42
CA LEU A 26 -5.96 14.86 28.84
C LEU A 26 -6.75 15.49 30.01
N ASN A 27 -6.03 16.11 30.95
CA ASN A 27 -6.59 16.71 32.16
C ASN A 27 -6.98 18.18 32.00
N ASP A 28 -6.77 18.78 30.83
CA ASP A 28 -7.19 20.16 30.59
C ASP A 28 -8.72 20.24 30.52
N LYS A 29 -9.28 21.42 30.78
CA LYS A 29 -10.71 21.73 30.61
C LYS A 29 -11.15 21.79 29.13
N ASN A 30 -10.41 21.15 28.23
CA ASN A 30 -10.54 21.27 26.79
C ASN A 30 -11.62 20.34 26.20
N GLU A 31 -11.61 20.19 24.88
CA GLU A 31 -12.66 19.64 24.03
C GLU A 31 -13.06 18.17 24.27
N LEU A 32 -12.31 17.40 25.07
CA LEU A 32 -12.63 16.02 25.41
C LEU A 32 -13.84 15.95 26.34
N SER A 33 -14.81 15.11 25.99
CA SER A 33 -15.96 14.82 26.86
C SER A 33 -15.51 14.12 28.15
N GLU A 34 -16.25 14.36 29.25
CA GLU A 34 -16.01 13.67 30.53
C GLU A 34 -16.18 12.15 30.41
N GLN A 35 -16.99 11.68 29.45
CA GLN A 35 -17.12 10.26 29.13
C GLN A 35 -15.81 9.70 28.56
N SER A 36 -15.22 10.35 27.56
CA SER A 36 -13.94 9.91 26.97
C SER A 36 -12.81 9.93 28.00
N LYS A 37 -12.73 10.94 28.87
CA LYS A 37 -11.71 10.99 29.94
C LYS A 37 -11.79 9.80 30.88
N LYS A 38 -13.00 9.40 31.29
CA LYS A 38 -13.22 8.23 32.17
C LYS A 38 -12.82 6.91 31.52
N LEU A 39 -12.87 6.81 30.19
CA LEU A 39 -12.42 5.60 29.49
C LEU A 39 -10.92 5.37 29.64
N ALA A 40 -10.11 6.40 29.88
CA ALA A 40 -8.65 6.28 29.95
C ALA A 40 -8.18 5.15 30.89
N GLU A 41 -8.83 4.95 32.04
CA GLU A 41 -8.46 3.88 32.99
C GLU A 41 -8.73 2.46 32.46
N ILE A 42 -9.61 2.34 31.46
CA ILE A 42 -10.06 1.08 30.87
C ILE A 42 -9.24 0.75 29.62
N ILE A 43 -9.01 1.73 28.74
CA ILE A 43 -8.45 1.52 27.39
C ILE A 43 -6.96 1.81 27.29
N CYS A 44 -6.40 2.59 28.23
CA CYS A 44 -4.98 2.90 28.26
C CYS A 44 -4.22 1.90 29.15
N PRO A 45 -3.03 1.44 28.73
CA PRO A 45 -2.10 0.78 29.63
C PRO A 45 -1.54 1.76 30.65
N GLU A 46 -1.23 1.29 31.86
CA GLU A 46 -0.58 2.09 32.89
C GLU A 46 0.96 2.06 32.77
N HIS A 47 1.59 3.22 32.90
CA HIS A 47 3.04 3.36 33.02
C HIS A 47 3.37 4.33 34.16
N ASN A 48 4.11 3.88 35.17
CA ASN A 48 4.46 4.66 36.36
C ASN A 48 3.26 5.31 37.08
N GLY A 49 2.12 4.62 37.14
CA GLY A 49 0.88 5.14 37.75
C GLY A 49 0.08 6.11 36.89
N PHE A 50 0.49 6.36 35.64
CA PHE A 50 -0.21 7.25 34.71
C PHE A 50 -0.67 6.51 33.44
N PRO A 51 -1.81 6.90 32.84
CA PRO A 51 -2.25 6.36 31.55
C PRO A 51 -1.23 6.67 30.44
N SER A 52 -0.73 5.63 29.78
CA SER A 52 0.12 5.70 28.58
C SER A 52 -0.74 5.54 27.31
N HIS A 53 -0.16 5.79 26.13
CA HIS A 53 -0.86 5.61 24.84
C HIS A 53 -2.21 6.36 24.76
N GLN A 54 -2.29 7.53 25.40
CA GLN A 54 -3.55 8.25 25.63
C GLN A 54 -4.30 8.64 24.35
N HIS A 55 -3.67 8.60 23.17
CA HIS A 55 -4.30 8.91 21.89
C HIS A 55 -5.58 8.09 21.64
N VAL A 56 -5.73 6.89 22.22
CA VAL A 56 -6.96 6.10 22.11
C VAL A 56 -8.19 6.81 22.68
N VAL A 57 -8.01 7.70 23.66
CA VAL A 57 -9.08 8.56 24.20
C VAL A 57 -9.56 9.55 23.13
N TRP A 58 -8.64 10.14 22.37
CA TRP A 58 -8.99 11.03 21.26
C TRP A 58 -9.54 10.27 20.05
N THR A 59 -9.10 9.02 19.83
CA THR A 59 -9.75 8.12 18.85
C THR A 59 -11.22 7.91 19.22
N ASN A 60 -11.52 7.63 20.49
CA ASN A 60 -12.90 7.51 20.97
C ASN A 60 -13.68 8.82 20.76
N GLU A 61 -13.14 9.96 21.19
CA GLU A 61 -13.80 11.26 21.04
C GLU A 61 -14.06 11.62 19.56
N PHE A 62 -13.16 11.25 18.66
CA PHE A 62 -13.37 11.42 17.22
C PHE A 62 -14.62 10.68 16.75
N PHE A 63 -14.82 9.42 17.16
CA PHE A 63 -16.01 8.67 16.79
C PHE A 63 -17.29 9.22 17.43
N GLU A 64 -17.24 9.64 18.70
CA GLU A 64 -18.39 10.24 19.39
C GLU A 64 -18.85 11.53 18.70
N LYS A 65 -17.92 12.47 18.43
CA LYS A 65 -18.25 13.74 17.77
C LYS A 65 -18.75 13.57 16.33
N ASN A 66 -18.25 12.55 15.63
CA ASN A 66 -18.56 12.33 14.22
C ASN A 66 -19.52 11.16 13.99
N GLN A 67 -20.15 10.63 15.03
CA GLN A 67 -20.97 9.41 14.98
C GLN A 67 -22.04 9.49 13.87
N GLN A 68 -22.69 10.65 13.74
CA GLN A 68 -23.75 10.88 12.76
C GLN A 68 -23.25 10.80 11.31
N ILE A 69 -21.95 11.05 11.05
CA ILE A 69 -21.36 10.89 9.72
C ILE A 69 -21.25 9.40 9.39
N PHE A 70 -20.72 8.59 10.33
CA PHE A 70 -20.61 7.14 10.14
C PHE A 70 -21.98 6.46 10.01
N LEU A 71 -22.95 6.83 10.84
CA LEU A 71 -24.30 6.28 10.81
C LEU A 71 -25.08 6.54 9.50
N ARG A 72 -24.58 7.41 8.61
CA ARG A 72 -25.12 7.55 7.24
C ARG A 72 -24.86 6.31 6.38
N PHE A 73 -23.78 5.58 6.65
CA PHE A 73 -23.25 4.50 5.81
C PHE A 73 -23.32 3.12 6.48
N ILE A 74 -23.25 3.07 7.81
CA ILE A 74 -23.20 1.84 8.59
C ILE A 74 -24.20 1.86 9.75
N SER A 75 -24.58 0.69 10.24
CA SER A 75 -25.43 0.55 11.42
C SER A 75 -24.70 0.93 12.71
N LYS A 76 -25.48 1.15 13.78
CA LYS A 76 -24.94 1.44 15.11
C LYS A 76 -24.07 0.31 15.66
N ASP A 77 -24.45 -0.94 15.42
CA ASP A 77 -23.69 -2.11 15.89
C ASP A 77 -22.36 -2.23 15.14
N GLN A 78 -22.38 -2.02 13.81
CA GLN A 78 -21.16 -1.96 13.00
C GLN A 78 -20.21 -0.86 13.49
N LEU A 79 -20.74 0.33 13.78
CA LEU A 79 -19.94 1.42 14.33
C LEU A 79 -19.35 1.04 15.70
N SER A 80 -20.15 0.46 16.59
CA SER A 80 -19.67 0.00 17.91
C SER A 80 -18.50 -0.98 17.79
N ASN A 81 -18.58 -1.93 16.86
CA ASN A 81 -17.50 -2.89 16.59
C ASN A 81 -16.23 -2.19 16.08
N ILE A 82 -16.37 -1.24 15.15
CA ILE A 82 -15.24 -0.45 14.61
C ILE A 82 -14.57 0.37 15.71
N VAL A 83 -15.35 1.09 16.53
CA VAL A 83 -14.83 1.89 17.64
C VAL A 83 -14.08 1.01 18.62
N HIS A 84 -14.65 -0.14 18.97
CA HIS A 84 -14.04 -1.08 19.90
C HIS A 84 -12.68 -1.58 19.40
N ALA A 85 -12.60 -2.08 18.17
CA ALA A 85 -11.33 -2.52 17.57
C ALA A 85 -10.27 -1.39 17.49
N ALA A 86 -10.71 -0.15 17.19
CA ALA A 86 -9.82 1.00 17.10
C ALA A 86 -9.29 1.44 18.46
N VAL A 87 -10.12 1.42 19.51
CA VAL A 87 -9.80 2.02 20.82
C VAL A 87 -9.08 1.05 21.75
N TYR A 88 -9.38 -0.25 21.68
CA TYR A 88 -8.83 -1.26 22.59
C TYR A 88 -7.48 -1.86 22.13
N HIS A 89 -6.88 -1.40 21.02
CA HIS A 89 -5.65 -2.00 20.49
C HIS A 89 -4.41 -1.89 21.41
N HIS A 90 -4.38 -0.95 22.38
CA HIS A 90 -3.30 -0.92 23.39
C HIS A 90 -3.58 -1.79 24.61
N ARG A 91 -4.86 -2.05 24.90
CA ARG A 91 -5.31 -2.93 26.00
C ARG A 91 -6.47 -3.79 25.54
N PRO A 92 -6.22 -4.83 24.71
CA PRO A 92 -7.28 -5.63 24.14
C PRO A 92 -8.07 -6.35 25.22
N ASP A 93 -9.34 -6.60 24.97
CA ASP A 93 -10.25 -7.37 25.80
C ASP A 93 -10.93 -8.52 25.02
N ASN A 94 -10.75 -8.56 23.69
CA ASN A 94 -11.25 -9.59 22.80
C ASN A 94 -10.23 -9.96 21.69
N PRO A 95 -10.47 -11.05 20.93
CA PRO A 95 -9.58 -11.47 19.85
C PRO A 95 -9.35 -10.40 18.78
N GLU A 96 -10.39 -9.68 18.36
CA GLU A 96 -10.29 -8.70 17.28
C GLU A 96 -9.41 -7.49 17.63
N ALA A 97 -9.56 -6.92 18.82
CA ALA A 97 -8.68 -5.87 19.32
C ALA A 97 -7.23 -6.36 19.47
N ALA A 98 -7.04 -7.63 19.84
CA ALA A 98 -5.71 -8.23 19.93
C ALA A 98 -5.07 -8.46 18.55
N ILE A 99 -5.87 -8.75 17.52
CA ILE A 99 -5.40 -8.77 16.13
C ILE A 99 -4.94 -7.38 15.70
N VAL A 100 -5.70 -6.32 16.03
CA VAL A 100 -5.28 -4.94 15.73
C VAL A 100 -3.99 -4.58 16.46
N GLN A 101 -3.86 -4.98 17.72
CA GLN A 101 -2.62 -4.80 18.50
C GLN A 101 -1.41 -5.47 17.83
N LEU A 102 -1.54 -6.75 17.48
CA LEU A 102 -0.46 -7.50 16.84
C LEU A 102 -0.08 -6.88 15.49
N ALA A 103 -1.07 -6.43 14.72
CA ALA A 103 -0.85 -5.73 13.46
C ALA A 103 -0.13 -4.39 13.64
N ASP A 104 -0.50 -3.60 14.65
CA ASP A 104 0.14 -2.32 14.97
C ASP A 104 1.62 -2.51 15.37
N TRP A 105 1.90 -3.53 16.18
CA TRP A 105 3.27 -3.88 16.57
C TRP A 105 4.10 -4.31 15.36
N TRP A 106 3.54 -5.12 14.46
CA TRP A 106 4.23 -5.58 13.26
C TRP A 106 4.46 -4.48 12.23
N ALA A 107 3.47 -3.59 12.02
CA ALA A 107 3.63 -2.40 11.18
C ALA A 107 4.68 -1.43 11.75
N SER A 108 4.82 -1.38 13.07
CA SER A 108 5.80 -0.56 13.77
C SER A 108 7.24 -1.11 13.75
N GLY A 109 7.44 -2.34 13.27
CA GLY A 109 8.59 -3.19 13.57
C GLY A 109 10.01 -2.67 13.26
N MET A 110 10.55 -1.92 14.22
CA MET A 110 11.82 -2.14 14.95
C MET A 110 13.19 -2.09 14.27
N ASP A 111 13.31 -1.84 12.97
CA ASP A 111 14.62 -1.45 12.37
C ASP A 111 14.89 0.06 12.51
N ARG A 112 14.46 0.65 13.64
CA ARG A 112 14.49 2.11 13.88
C ARG A 112 15.73 2.54 14.66
N SER A 113 16.35 1.63 15.42
CA SER A 113 17.61 1.88 16.13
C SER A 113 18.82 2.03 15.21
N SER A 114 18.70 1.59 13.95
CA SER A 114 19.72 1.73 12.90
C SER A 114 19.58 3.05 12.11
N MET A 115 18.44 3.74 12.23
CA MET A 115 18.18 5.03 11.61
C MET A 115 18.83 6.15 12.42
N GLY A 116 19.39 7.16 11.72
CA GLY A 116 20.14 8.26 12.34
C GLY A 116 19.38 9.03 13.41
N ILE A 117 20.08 9.90 14.15
CA ILE A 117 19.48 10.69 15.23
C ILE A 117 19.00 12.05 14.69
N PHE A 118 17.69 12.27 14.76
CA PHE A 118 17.02 13.56 14.70
C PHE A 118 17.16 14.22 16.07
N GLU A 119 18.35 14.75 16.30
CA GLU A 119 18.63 15.62 17.43
C GLU A 119 18.28 17.06 17.05
N ASP A 120 17.27 17.64 17.72
CA ASP A 120 17.15 19.08 17.81
C ASP A 120 17.66 19.50 19.19
N PRO A 121 18.86 20.12 19.27
CA PRO A 121 19.42 20.59 20.53
C PRO A 121 18.61 21.72 21.19
N GLN A 122 17.68 22.35 20.45
CA GLN A 122 16.84 23.45 20.93
C GLN A 122 15.43 22.99 21.36
N LEU A 123 15.05 21.72 21.16
CA LEU A 123 13.79 21.19 21.68
C LEU A 123 13.97 20.83 23.17
N GLU A 124 13.27 21.55 24.05
CA GLU A 124 13.22 21.18 25.46
C GLU A 124 12.61 19.78 25.62
N LYS A 125 13.15 18.99 26.57
CA LYS A 125 12.57 17.71 26.97
C LYS A 125 11.27 17.97 27.75
N SER A 126 10.20 18.31 27.04
CA SER A 126 8.86 18.48 27.59
C SER A 126 7.95 17.32 27.20
N GLU A 127 6.91 17.07 27.99
CA GLU A 127 5.87 16.07 27.69
C GLU A 127 5.11 16.38 26.38
N LEU A 128 5.22 17.62 25.86
CA LEU A 128 4.55 18.09 24.65
C LEU A 128 5.43 18.04 23.40
N ARG A 129 6.71 17.61 23.51
CA ARG A 129 7.68 17.52 22.41
C ARG A 129 7.12 16.83 21.16
N PHE A 130 6.27 15.81 21.33
CA PHE A 130 5.67 15.08 20.22
C PHE A 130 4.78 15.93 19.28
N ARG A 131 4.34 17.12 19.72
CA ARG A 131 3.52 18.07 18.95
C ARG A 131 4.34 18.99 18.07
N GLU A 132 5.64 19.07 18.30
CA GLU A 132 6.55 20.01 17.62
C GLU A 132 7.37 19.34 16.52
N ILE A 133 7.45 18.01 16.56
CA ILE A 133 8.25 17.19 15.64
C ILE A 133 7.49 16.98 14.32
N PRO A 134 7.98 17.52 13.18
CA PRO A 134 7.43 17.25 11.86
C PRO A 134 7.84 15.86 11.33
N LEU A 135 7.18 15.43 10.25
CA LEU A 135 7.59 14.23 9.51
C LEU A 135 8.92 14.50 8.80
N ASN A 136 9.93 13.71 9.11
CA ASN A 136 11.25 13.80 8.51
C ASN A 136 11.30 13.09 7.16
N ASN A 137 12.08 13.64 6.23
CA ASN A 137 12.41 12.98 4.98
C ASN A 137 13.14 11.66 5.24
N ILE A 138 12.60 10.57 4.70
CA ILE A 138 13.20 9.24 4.82
C ILE A 138 14.61 9.18 4.22
N LEU A 139 14.92 10.02 3.23
CA LEU A 139 16.26 10.10 2.63
C LEU A 139 17.33 10.58 3.63
N CYS A 140 16.94 11.35 4.66
CA CYS A 140 17.84 11.77 5.73
C CYS A 140 18.22 10.62 6.68
N ALA A 141 17.46 9.51 6.68
CA ALA A 141 17.77 8.30 7.46
C ALA A 141 18.86 7.43 6.83
N LEU A 142 19.15 7.63 5.53
CA LEU A 142 20.07 6.78 4.78
C LEU A 142 21.51 6.97 5.28
N ARG A 143 22.19 5.84 5.52
CA ARG A 143 23.61 5.79 5.91
C ARG A 143 24.43 5.43 4.68
N VAL A 144 25.20 6.38 4.18
CA VAL A 144 26.06 6.19 3.01
C VAL A 144 27.45 5.78 3.47
N LYS A 145 27.92 4.64 2.99
CA LYS A 145 29.27 4.15 3.24
C LYS A 145 30.28 5.00 2.47
N GLN A 146 31.25 5.55 3.17
CA GLN A 146 32.34 6.36 2.62
C GLN A 146 33.54 5.48 2.25
N SER A 147 34.50 6.06 1.51
CA SER A 147 35.74 5.39 1.09
C SER A 147 36.62 4.91 2.26
N ASP A 148 36.53 5.58 3.41
CA ASP A 148 37.23 5.23 4.65
C ASP A 148 36.49 4.15 5.49
N ASN A 149 35.48 3.50 4.93
CA ASN A 149 34.54 2.58 5.60
C ASN A 149 33.68 3.22 6.72
N SER A 150 33.75 4.52 6.95
CA SER A 150 32.80 5.21 7.83
C SER A 150 31.42 5.28 7.17
N PHE A 151 30.39 5.46 7.99
CA PHE A 151 29.04 5.73 7.52
C PHE A 151 28.66 7.16 7.88
N GLN A 152 28.20 7.92 6.89
CA GLN A 152 27.67 9.27 7.11
C GLN A 152 26.18 9.30 6.79
N THR A 153 25.43 10.02 7.62
CA THR A 153 24.04 10.40 7.36
C THR A 153 24.00 11.81 6.77
N ALA A 154 22.83 12.23 6.27
CA ALA A 154 22.65 13.60 5.82
C ALA A 154 23.02 14.60 6.93
N SER A 155 23.86 15.59 6.60
CA SER A 155 24.26 16.65 7.54
C SER A 155 23.14 17.65 7.82
N ARG A 156 22.16 17.75 6.90
CA ARG A 156 20.96 18.58 7.04
C ARG A 156 19.73 17.68 7.09
N GLN A 157 18.89 17.95 8.08
CA GLN A 157 17.57 17.36 8.18
C GLN A 157 16.60 18.13 7.28
N SER A 158 15.74 17.41 6.57
CA SER A 158 14.68 18.00 5.77
C SER A 158 13.34 17.38 6.18
N VAL A 159 12.29 18.20 6.23
CA VAL A 159 11.00 17.84 6.84
C VAL A 159 9.85 18.25 5.94
N PHE A 160 8.73 17.55 6.08
CA PHE A 160 7.50 17.88 5.37
C PHE A 160 6.64 18.83 6.19
N ARG A 161 6.00 19.77 5.48
CA ARG A 161 5.07 20.73 6.10
C ARG A 161 3.73 20.04 6.40
N LEU A 162 3.09 20.45 7.50
CA LEU A 162 1.75 20.00 7.83
C LEU A 162 0.72 20.68 6.91
N ARG A 163 0.45 20.05 5.77
CA ARG A 163 -0.52 20.50 4.76
C ARG A 163 -1.26 19.33 4.11
N PRO A 164 -2.50 19.55 3.62
CA PRO A 164 -3.21 18.56 2.82
C PRO A 164 -2.40 18.21 1.57
N LEU A 165 -2.39 16.93 1.18
CA LEU A 165 -1.73 16.46 -0.03
C LEU A 165 -2.31 17.19 -1.25
N SER A 166 -1.43 17.79 -2.05
CA SER A 166 -1.79 18.55 -3.25
C SER A 166 -0.78 18.27 -4.37
N LEU A 167 -1.03 18.83 -5.55
CA LEU A 167 -0.09 18.78 -6.67
C LEU A 167 0.87 19.99 -6.69
N HIS A 168 0.78 20.90 -5.71
CA HIS A 168 1.66 22.06 -5.63
C HIS A 168 2.98 21.66 -4.97
N ALA A 169 4.09 21.88 -5.68
CA ALA A 169 5.44 21.54 -5.20
C ALA A 169 5.73 22.09 -3.80
N HIS A 170 5.25 23.29 -3.48
CA HIS A 170 5.40 23.91 -2.16
C HIS A 170 4.81 23.06 -1.01
N ASP A 171 3.74 22.31 -1.27
CA ASP A 171 3.05 21.51 -0.25
C ASP A 171 3.69 20.13 -0.06
N ILE A 172 4.32 19.58 -1.10
CA ILE A 172 4.83 18.19 -1.10
C ILE A 172 6.35 18.07 -1.03
N MET A 173 7.09 19.10 -1.44
CA MET A 173 8.55 19.05 -1.38
C MET A 173 9.03 19.34 0.05
N PRO A 174 9.96 18.53 0.58
CA PRO A 174 10.52 18.76 1.91
C PRO A 174 11.32 20.07 1.92
N SER A 175 11.40 20.69 3.09
CA SER A 175 12.22 21.89 3.34
C SER A 175 13.20 21.64 4.46
N ASP A 176 14.27 22.43 4.51
CA ASP A 176 15.25 22.35 5.60
C ASP A 176 14.56 22.49 6.96
N TYR A 177 15.00 21.67 7.91
CA TYR A 177 14.53 21.76 9.29
C TYR A 177 15.05 23.05 9.95
N SER A 178 14.13 23.83 10.53
CA SER A 178 14.39 25.11 11.18
C SER A 178 13.27 25.43 12.17
N ASN A 179 13.41 26.51 12.95
CA ASN A 179 12.35 26.95 13.87
C ASN A 179 11.03 27.30 13.16
N GLU A 180 11.06 27.66 11.87
CA GLU A 180 9.85 27.94 11.08
C GLU A 180 9.12 26.67 10.62
N THR A 181 9.82 25.52 10.60
CA THR A 181 9.24 24.24 10.19
C THR A 181 8.86 23.35 11.37
N LYS A 182 9.06 23.83 12.61
CA LYS A 182 8.50 23.22 13.82
C LYS A 182 6.98 23.24 13.77
N LEU A 183 6.38 22.16 14.26
CA LEU A 183 4.93 22.07 14.39
C LEU A 183 4.46 22.68 15.71
N SER A 184 3.16 22.91 15.83
CA SER A 184 2.54 23.39 17.05
C SER A 184 1.11 22.90 17.14
N THR A 185 0.55 22.95 18.36
CA THR A 185 -0.86 22.60 18.60
C THR A 185 -1.80 23.43 17.72
N GLU A 186 -1.51 24.70 17.48
CA GLU A 186 -2.34 25.57 16.64
C GLU A 186 -2.31 25.16 15.16
N LEU A 187 -1.13 24.79 14.64
CA LEU A 187 -1.00 24.27 13.28
C LEU A 187 -1.79 22.96 13.13
N TYR A 188 -1.67 22.04 14.08
CA TYR A 188 -2.46 20.81 14.10
C TYR A 188 -3.96 21.08 14.22
N ARG A 189 -4.38 22.05 15.04
CA ARG A 189 -5.78 22.45 15.18
C ARG A 189 -6.37 22.98 13.88
N LYS A 190 -5.64 23.81 13.16
CA LYS A 190 -6.07 24.27 11.82
C LYS A 190 -6.20 23.09 10.85
N HIS A 191 -5.19 22.23 10.78
CA HIS A 191 -5.19 21.06 9.90
C HIS A 191 -6.31 20.06 10.24
N TRP A 192 -6.58 19.83 11.53
CA TRP A 192 -7.68 19.00 12.02
C TRP A 192 -9.05 19.56 11.63
N LYS A 193 -9.25 20.89 11.75
CA LYS A 193 -10.48 21.55 11.29
C LYS A 193 -10.71 21.37 9.79
N GLU A 194 -9.66 21.47 8.98
CA GLU A 194 -9.76 21.22 7.53
C GLU A 194 -10.12 19.76 7.23
N PHE A 195 -9.55 18.80 7.96
CA PHE A 195 -9.90 17.38 7.86
C PHE A 195 -11.37 17.12 8.21
N ILE A 196 -11.85 17.65 9.35
CA ILE A 196 -13.25 17.50 9.78
C ILE A 196 -14.20 18.16 8.79
N ALA A 197 -13.87 19.35 8.28
CA ALA A 197 -14.69 20.03 7.27
C ALA A 197 -14.82 19.22 5.97
N ASP A 198 -13.77 18.49 5.56
CA ASP A 198 -13.86 17.56 4.42
C ASP A 198 -14.60 16.25 4.78
N LEU A 199 -14.47 15.77 6.03
CA LEU A 199 -15.21 14.61 6.53
C LEU A 199 -16.73 14.88 6.57
N GLU A 200 -17.16 16.08 6.95
CA GLU A 200 -18.56 16.47 7.01
C GLU A 200 -19.24 16.50 5.64
N LYS A 201 -18.47 16.73 4.58
CA LYS A 201 -18.92 16.72 3.16
C LYS A 201 -19.21 15.32 2.64
N LEU A 202 -18.97 14.25 3.42
CA LEU A 202 -19.38 12.90 3.04
C LEU A 202 -20.92 12.82 3.00
N GLU A 203 -21.47 13.00 1.82
CA GLU A 203 -22.87 12.77 1.51
C GLU A 203 -23.16 11.28 1.45
N LYS A 204 -24.36 10.88 1.90
CA LYS A 204 -24.92 9.55 1.62
C LYS A 204 -25.26 9.47 0.12
N ARG A 205 -24.25 9.36 -0.72
CA ARG A 205 -24.42 8.87 -2.09
C ARG A 205 -24.70 7.37 -2.01
N SER A 206 -25.05 6.72 -3.11
CA SER A 206 -25.40 5.30 -3.22
C SER A 206 -24.26 4.30 -2.86
N PHE A 207 -23.41 4.68 -1.92
CA PHE A 207 -22.28 3.94 -1.41
C PHE A 207 -22.69 3.05 -0.23
N ASP A 208 -22.27 1.80 -0.32
CA ASP A 208 -22.24 0.84 0.77
C ASP A 208 -21.04 1.12 1.71
N TYR A 209 -20.83 0.21 2.66
CA TYR A 209 -19.66 0.16 3.55
C TYR A 209 -18.33 0.35 2.79
N ARG A 210 -18.23 -0.22 1.59
CA ARG A 210 -17.02 -0.21 0.78
C ARG A 210 -16.70 1.19 0.25
N GLY A 211 -17.72 1.93 -0.19
CA GLY A 211 -17.55 3.32 -0.59
C GLY A 211 -17.01 4.18 0.57
N LEU A 212 -17.57 4.03 1.78
CA LEU A 212 -17.04 4.69 2.98
C LEU A 212 -15.56 4.37 3.21
N SER A 213 -15.21 3.08 3.14
CA SER A 213 -13.84 2.59 3.34
C SER A 213 -12.84 3.19 2.35
N ILE A 214 -13.21 3.28 1.07
CA ILE A 214 -12.37 3.87 0.03
C ILE A 214 -12.28 5.40 0.21
N THR A 215 -13.38 6.07 0.53
CA THR A 215 -13.36 7.52 0.77
C THR A 215 -12.49 7.88 1.97
N LEU A 216 -12.62 7.17 3.09
CA LEU A 216 -11.77 7.36 4.27
C LEU A 216 -10.30 7.08 3.96
N TYR A 217 -9.99 6.08 3.14
CA TYR A 217 -8.63 5.80 2.67
C TYR A 217 -7.98 7.03 2.03
N TYR A 218 -8.66 7.65 1.06
CA TYR A 218 -8.13 8.82 0.38
C TYR A 218 -8.17 10.10 1.23
N LEU A 219 -9.16 10.24 2.12
CA LEU A 219 -9.23 11.37 3.05
C LEU A 219 -8.07 11.33 4.06
N LEU A 220 -7.79 10.16 4.64
CA LEU A 220 -6.63 9.98 5.50
C LEU A 220 -5.32 10.13 4.72
N LYS A 221 -5.23 9.64 3.48
CA LYS A 221 -4.08 9.92 2.60
C LYS A 221 -3.86 11.42 2.44
N LYS A 222 -4.93 12.19 2.21
CA LYS A 222 -4.85 13.62 2.02
C LYS A 222 -4.35 14.36 3.26
N TYR A 223 -4.80 13.98 4.46
CA TYR A 223 -4.51 14.77 5.67
C TYR A 223 -3.40 14.19 6.55
N THR A 224 -3.10 12.89 6.48
CA THR A 224 -2.17 12.24 7.42
C THR A 224 -0.85 11.78 6.79
N TRP A 225 -0.62 12.05 5.50
CA TRP A 225 0.65 11.74 4.81
C TRP A 225 1.86 12.50 5.37
N CYS A 226 1.66 13.68 5.96
CA CYS A 226 2.70 14.56 6.48
C CYS A 226 2.79 14.56 8.02
N ILE A 227 2.05 13.66 8.69
CA ILE A 227 2.04 13.53 10.15
C ILE A 227 2.92 12.35 10.53
N PRO A 228 3.93 12.48 11.41
CA PRO A 228 4.71 11.33 11.86
C PRO A 228 3.87 10.40 12.74
N SER A 229 3.87 9.10 12.43
CA SER A 229 3.16 8.06 13.20
C SER A 229 3.72 7.86 14.61
N PHE A 230 5.02 8.11 14.78
CA PHE A 230 5.74 8.02 16.04
C PHE A 230 6.83 9.08 16.10
N THR A 231 6.97 9.72 17.26
CA THR A 231 7.85 10.88 17.46
C THR A 231 8.81 10.70 18.64
N GLN A 232 8.78 9.55 19.31
CA GLN A 232 9.71 9.24 20.40
C GLN A 232 10.99 8.54 19.90
N ASP A 233 11.04 8.16 18.62
CA ASP A 233 12.22 7.58 17.98
C ASP A 233 13.19 8.64 17.45
N ASN A 234 14.38 8.16 17.16
CA ASN A 234 15.47 8.94 16.61
C ASN A 234 15.20 9.46 15.19
N HIS A 235 14.35 8.87 14.34
CA HIS A 235 14.06 9.45 13.01
C HIS A 235 12.58 9.30 12.60
N PRO A 236 11.75 10.34 12.78
CA PRO A 236 10.30 10.27 12.55
C PRO A 236 9.94 10.35 11.06
N CYS A 237 10.24 9.32 10.26
CA CYS A 237 10.04 9.33 8.80
C CYS A 237 8.87 8.49 8.28
N ILE A 238 8.14 7.78 9.16
CA ILE A 238 6.96 7.00 8.79
C ILE A 238 5.71 7.85 8.99
N SER A 239 4.98 8.12 7.90
CA SER A 239 3.73 8.86 8.00
C SER A 239 2.64 8.06 8.72
N LEU A 240 1.74 8.78 9.38
CA LEU A 240 0.56 8.22 10.03
C LEU A 240 -0.32 7.49 9.01
N PHE A 241 -0.45 8.01 7.79
CA PHE A 241 -1.17 7.33 6.71
C PHE A 241 -0.58 5.95 6.39
N GLU A 242 0.73 5.87 6.11
CA GLU A 242 1.36 4.59 5.74
C GLU A 242 1.35 3.59 6.89
N HIS A 243 1.53 4.07 8.14
CA HIS A 243 1.37 3.24 9.34
C HIS A 243 -0.03 2.63 9.42
N SER A 244 -1.07 3.47 9.45
CA SER A 244 -2.47 3.01 9.50
C SER A 244 -2.83 2.07 8.35
N LYS A 245 -2.35 2.37 7.14
CA LYS A 245 -2.56 1.55 5.95
C LYS A 245 -1.97 0.14 6.12
N VAL A 246 -0.70 0.05 6.50
CA VAL A 246 -0.02 -1.24 6.68
C VAL A 246 -0.61 -2.02 7.85
N THR A 247 -0.91 -1.35 8.98
CA THR A 247 -1.61 -1.96 10.13
C THR A 247 -2.94 -2.57 9.70
N ALA A 248 -3.76 -1.84 8.92
CA ALA A 248 -5.04 -2.36 8.44
C ALA A 248 -4.89 -3.57 7.50
N ALA A 249 -3.87 -3.58 6.62
CA ALA A 249 -3.59 -4.71 5.75
C ALA A 249 -3.16 -5.95 6.56
N ILE A 250 -2.23 -5.79 7.51
CA ILE A 250 -1.77 -6.87 8.39
C ILE A 250 -2.94 -7.40 9.24
N ALA A 251 -3.76 -6.52 9.82
CA ALA A 251 -4.91 -6.90 10.65
C ALA A 251 -5.92 -7.74 9.87
N GLN A 252 -6.27 -7.35 8.64
CA GLN A 252 -7.15 -8.17 7.80
C GLN A 252 -6.51 -9.53 7.47
N CYS A 253 -5.21 -9.58 7.19
CA CYS A 253 -4.53 -10.85 6.93
C CYS A 253 -4.56 -11.77 8.15
N LEU A 254 -4.26 -11.24 9.34
CA LEU A 254 -4.32 -11.96 10.60
C LEU A 254 -5.72 -12.44 10.93
N PHE A 255 -6.73 -11.61 10.70
CA PHE A 255 -8.13 -11.97 10.92
C PHE A 255 -8.62 -13.06 9.99
N ASP A 256 -8.35 -12.93 8.69
CA ASP A 256 -8.72 -13.96 7.72
C ASP A 256 -8.07 -15.30 8.07
N PHE A 257 -6.80 -15.28 8.53
CA PHE A 257 -6.10 -16.47 8.98
C PHE A 257 -6.64 -17.01 10.31
N TYR A 258 -7.00 -16.15 11.26
CA TYR A 258 -7.63 -16.54 12.54
C TYR A 258 -9.01 -17.17 12.34
N GLN A 259 -9.80 -16.69 11.37
CA GLN A 259 -11.09 -17.28 11.02
C GLN A 259 -10.93 -18.69 10.38
N ASP A 260 -9.88 -18.91 9.58
CA ASP A 260 -9.59 -20.20 8.95
C ASP A 260 -8.99 -21.21 9.93
N LYS A 261 -8.07 -20.75 10.79
CA LYS A 261 -7.23 -21.58 11.68
C LYS A 261 -7.07 -20.96 13.07
N PRO A 262 -8.15 -20.86 13.87
CA PRO A 262 -8.09 -20.25 15.19
C PRO A 262 -7.13 -20.97 16.14
N GLU A 263 -6.92 -22.27 15.96
CA GLU A 263 -5.98 -23.09 16.74
C GLU A 263 -4.51 -22.71 16.56
N SER A 264 -4.18 -21.97 15.49
CA SER A 264 -2.83 -21.45 15.24
C SER A 264 -2.46 -20.27 16.15
N PHE A 265 -3.40 -19.79 16.96
CA PHE A 265 -3.26 -18.66 17.86
C PHE A 265 -3.45 -19.10 19.30
N ARG A 266 -2.46 -18.80 20.14
CA ARG A 266 -2.53 -18.98 21.58
C ARG A 266 -3.03 -17.69 22.21
N THR A 267 -3.99 -17.83 23.12
CA THR A 267 -4.65 -16.68 23.72
C THR A 267 -4.65 -16.80 25.23
N ASN A 268 -4.41 -15.69 25.93
CA ASN A 268 -4.45 -15.64 27.39
C ASN A 268 -5.04 -14.31 27.87
N THR A 269 -5.80 -14.33 28.96
CA THR A 269 -6.33 -13.11 29.58
C THR A 269 -5.52 -12.78 30.82
N THR A 270 -4.93 -11.59 30.85
CA THR A 270 -4.14 -11.08 31.98
C THR A 270 -4.75 -9.78 32.51
N PRO A 271 -4.32 -9.27 33.68
CA PRO A 271 -4.72 -7.93 34.12
C PRO A 271 -4.34 -6.80 33.14
N LYS A 272 -3.35 -7.06 32.26
CA LYS A 272 -2.91 -6.15 31.19
C LYS A 272 -3.78 -6.24 29.93
N GLY A 273 -4.78 -7.12 29.91
CA GLY A 273 -5.66 -7.35 28.77
C GLY A 273 -5.54 -8.77 28.19
N TYR A 274 -6.33 -9.00 27.15
CA TYR A 274 -6.29 -10.14 26.25
C TYR A 274 -5.00 -10.12 25.43
N GLN A 275 -4.26 -11.22 25.46
CA GLN A 275 -3.01 -11.40 24.73
C GLN A 275 -3.21 -12.48 23.67
N MET A 276 -2.64 -12.23 22.48
CA MET A 276 -2.67 -13.16 21.35
C MET A 276 -1.26 -13.36 20.82
N GLU A 277 -0.89 -14.61 20.59
CA GLU A 277 0.39 -15.02 20.03
C GLU A 277 0.19 -16.06 18.93
N LEU A 278 1.00 -16.00 17.87
CA LEU A 278 1.05 -17.04 16.84
C LEU A 278 2.01 -18.16 17.22
N ASP A 279 1.62 -19.39 16.92
CA ASP A 279 2.52 -20.54 16.99
C ASP A 279 3.71 -20.41 16.03
N GLU A 280 4.84 -21.03 16.41
CA GLU A 280 6.15 -20.76 15.79
C GLU A 280 6.18 -20.99 14.27
N ASN A 281 5.48 -22.00 13.76
CA ASN A 281 5.49 -22.41 12.35
C ASN A 281 4.23 -21.97 11.58
N VAL A 282 3.63 -20.86 11.99
CA VAL A 282 2.43 -20.29 11.35
C VAL A 282 2.82 -19.02 10.58
N PHE A 283 2.44 -18.96 9.30
CA PHE A 283 2.81 -17.87 8.37
C PHE A 283 1.57 -17.18 7.83
N PRO A 284 0.94 -16.23 8.54
CA PRO A 284 -0.35 -15.67 8.14
C PRO A 284 -0.25 -14.66 6.99
N LEU A 285 0.94 -14.15 6.69
CA LEU A 285 1.17 -13.11 5.69
C LEU A 285 1.74 -13.69 4.40
N LEU A 286 1.27 -13.18 3.27
CA LEU A 286 1.74 -13.48 1.93
C LEU A 286 2.11 -12.17 1.24
N ILE A 287 3.38 -11.98 0.89
CA ILE A 287 3.78 -10.87 0.02
C ILE A 287 3.74 -11.35 -1.43
N ALA A 288 2.98 -10.67 -2.28
CA ALA A 288 2.87 -10.95 -3.70
C ALA A 288 3.44 -9.79 -4.51
N GLY A 289 4.32 -10.09 -5.47
CA GLY A 289 4.96 -9.12 -6.34
C GLY A 289 4.66 -9.42 -7.80
N PHE A 290 4.42 -8.36 -8.57
CA PHE A 290 4.12 -8.42 -9.99
C PHE A 290 4.99 -7.41 -10.73
N ASP A 291 5.59 -7.83 -11.84
CA ASP A 291 6.50 -6.99 -12.64
C ASP A 291 6.23 -7.20 -14.14
N LEU A 292 5.87 -6.12 -14.82
CA LEU A 292 5.60 -6.11 -16.25
C LEU A 292 6.92 -5.89 -17.01
N SER A 293 7.49 -6.98 -17.51
CA SER A 293 8.68 -6.97 -18.38
C SER A 293 8.34 -6.54 -19.81
N GLY A 294 9.33 -5.98 -20.52
CA GLY A 294 9.20 -5.51 -21.91
C GLY A 294 8.74 -4.06 -22.07
N ILE A 295 8.66 -3.29 -20.96
CA ILE A 295 8.20 -1.89 -20.98
C ILE A 295 9.06 -1.00 -21.88
N GLN A 296 10.38 -1.10 -21.81
CA GLN A 296 11.27 -0.23 -22.59
C GLN A 296 11.06 -0.45 -24.09
N ASP A 297 11.11 -1.70 -24.54
CA ASP A 297 10.87 -2.07 -25.94
C ASP A 297 9.47 -1.63 -26.39
N TYR A 298 8.47 -1.85 -25.54
CA TYR A 298 7.10 -1.40 -25.81
C TYR A 298 6.98 0.12 -25.88
N LEU A 299 7.71 0.92 -25.10
CA LEU A 299 7.60 2.38 -25.13
C LEU A 299 8.30 3.00 -26.34
N TYR A 300 9.49 2.50 -26.69
CA TYR A 300 10.37 3.16 -27.65
C TYR A 300 10.29 2.60 -29.07
N ASN A 301 9.65 1.45 -29.29
CA ASN A 301 9.39 0.93 -30.64
C ASN A 301 8.22 1.67 -31.33
N ILE A 302 8.40 2.97 -31.61
CA ILE A 302 7.40 3.87 -32.21
C ILE A 302 7.90 4.40 -33.57
N SER A 303 6.98 4.62 -34.51
CA SER A 303 7.29 5.35 -35.73
C SER A 303 7.67 6.82 -35.44
N SER A 304 8.44 7.44 -36.33
CA SER A 304 8.81 8.87 -36.27
C SER A 304 7.60 9.82 -36.27
N ALA A 305 6.54 9.49 -37.00
CA ALA A 305 5.32 10.30 -37.04
C ALA A 305 4.56 10.27 -35.70
N ASN A 306 4.21 11.45 -35.16
CA ASN A 306 3.48 11.61 -33.89
C ASN A 306 4.11 10.89 -32.67
N ALA A 307 5.42 10.66 -32.70
CA ALA A 307 6.17 9.91 -31.68
C ALA A 307 5.86 10.37 -30.24
N ALA A 308 5.83 11.68 -29.99
CA ALA A 308 5.54 12.23 -28.66
C ALA A 308 4.13 11.90 -28.14
N LYS A 309 3.11 11.91 -29.01
CA LYS A 309 1.74 11.55 -28.64
C LYS A 309 1.62 10.05 -28.37
N SER A 310 2.25 9.24 -29.23
CA SER A 310 2.32 7.78 -29.08
C SER A 310 2.99 7.39 -27.75
N LEU A 311 4.15 7.97 -27.45
CA LEU A 311 4.89 7.71 -26.21
C LEU A 311 4.07 8.02 -24.95
N ARG A 312 3.37 9.16 -24.91
CA ARG A 312 2.48 9.52 -23.79
C ARG A 312 1.32 8.53 -23.66
N GLY A 313 0.70 8.16 -24.78
CA GLY A 313 -0.39 7.18 -24.81
C GLY A 313 0.04 5.80 -24.31
N ARG A 314 1.20 5.31 -24.76
CA ARG A 314 1.77 4.03 -24.31
C ARG A 314 2.17 4.05 -22.83
N SER A 315 2.80 5.13 -22.35
CA SER A 315 3.14 5.30 -20.93
C SER A 315 1.88 5.29 -20.05
N PHE A 316 0.85 6.04 -20.45
CA PHE A 316 -0.45 6.03 -19.76
C PHE A 316 -1.11 4.65 -19.79
N TYR A 317 -1.10 3.96 -20.94
CA TYR A 317 -1.64 2.60 -21.07
C TYR A 317 -0.98 1.62 -20.10
N LEU A 318 0.36 1.64 -19.98
CA LEU A 318 1.08 0.78 -19.04
C LEU A 318 0.72 1.08 -17.58
N GLN A 319 0.71 2.37 -17.21
CA GLN A 319 0.33 2.78 -15.85
C GLN A 319 -1.09 2.34 -15.51
N MET A 320 -2.06 2.62 -16.40
CA MET A 320 -3.46 2.22 -16.20
C MET A 320 -3.64 0.71 -16.17
N THR A 321 -2.87 -0.05 -16.95
CA THR A 321 -2.92 -1.50 -16.95
C THR A 321 -2.50 -2.03 -15.58
N LEU A 322 -1.36 -1.59 -15.04
CA LEU A 322 -0.88 -2.03 -13.72
C LEU A 322 -1.87 -1.67 -12.60
N GLU A 323 -2.38 -0.44 -12.61
CA GLU A 323 -3.38 -0.01 -11.63
C GLU A 323 -4.66 -0.84 -11.75
N ALA A 324 -5.14 -1.11 -12.97
CA ALA A 324 -6.33 -1.93 -13.20
C ALA A 324 -6.13 -3.38 -12.73
N LEU A 325 -4.95 -3.97 -12.94
CA LEU A 325 -4.64 -5.31 -12.44
C LEU A 325 -4.68 -5.37 -10.91
N ALA A 326 -4.02 -4.43 -10.24
CA ALA A 326 -4.06 -4.34 -8.78
C ALA A 326 -5.50 -4.17 -8.26
N TRP A 327 -6.27 -3.26 -8.86
CA TRP A 327 -7.68 -3.06 -8.50
C TRP A 327 -8.57 -4.26 -8.83
N GLN A 328 -8.27 -5.02 -9.88
CA GLN A 328 -8.99 -6.25 -10.20
C GLN A 328 -8.79 -7.29 -9.10
N ILE A 329 -7.56 -7.46 -8.59
CA ILE A 329 -7.29 -8.31 -7.42
C ILE A 329 -8.09 -7.80 -6.22
N ILE A 330 -8.07 -6.50 -5.93
CA ILE A 330 -8.85 -5.90 -4.84
C ILE A 330 -10.35 -6.20 -4.95
N ASN A 331 -10.90 -6.11 -6.16
CA ASN A 331 -12.34 -6.20 -6.40
C ASN A 331 -12.87 -7.63 -6.53
N LYS A 332 -12.07 -8.55 -7.06
CA LYS A 332 -12.52 -9.90 -7.45
C LYS A 332 -11.94 -11.01 -6.58
N ALA A 333 -10.97 -10.72 -5.71
CA ALA A 333 -10.47 -11.71 -4.76
C ALA A 333 -11.62 -12.22 -3.84
N PRO A 334 -11.63 -13.52 -3.48
CA PRO A 334 -12.70 -14.15 -2.71
C PRO A 334 -13.07 -13.44 -1.39
N LEU A 335 -12.08 -12.82 -0.72
CA LEU A 335 -12.25 -12.15 0.58
C LEU A 335 -12.50 -10.64 0.49
N LYS A 336 -12.76 -10.10 -0.72
CA LYS A 336 -12.99 -8.67 -1.00
C LYS A 336 -11.96 -7.76 -0.29
N LEU A 337 -10.78 -7.64 -0.88
CA LEU A 337 -9.67 -6.89 -0.29
C LEU A 337 -9.93 -5.38 -0.29
N THR A 338 -9.05 -4.64 0.37
CA THR A 338 -9.10 -3.18 0.50
C THR A 338 -7.86 -2.54 -0.12
N PRO A 339 -7.89 -1.25 -0.49
CA PRO A 339 -6.72 -0.57 -1.08
C PRO A 339 -5.47 -0.61 -0.19
N ALA A 340 -5.63 -0.82 1.12
CA ALA A 340 -4.52 -1.00 2.05
C ALA A 340 -3.61 -2.19 1.72
N HIS A 341 -4.14 -3.22 1.04
CA HIS A 341 -3.36 -4.39 0.63
C HIS A 341 -2.34 -4.06 -0.46
N ILE A 342 -2.42 -2.90 -1.12
CA ILE A 342 -1.45 -2.45 -2.11
C ILE A 342 -0.32 -1.69 -1.39
N ILE A 343 0.85 -2.31 -1.28
CA ILE A 343 2.04 -1.67 -0.69
C ILE A 343 2.52 -0.56 -1.64
N TYR A 344 2.72 -0.90 -2.92
CA TYR A 344 3.25 -0.02 -3.95
C TYR A 344 2.72 -0.46 -5.33
N ALA A 345 2.46 0.50 -6.22
CA ALA A 345 2.03 0.24 -7.60
C ALA A 345 2.51 1.38 -8.52
N SER A 346 3.64 1.19 -9.19
CA SER A 346 4.24 2.18 -10.10
C SER A 346 5.40 1.58 -10.89
N GLY A 347 5.76 2.19 -12.02
CA GLY A 347 7.02 1.90 -12.73
C GLY A 347 7.14 0.47 -13.27
N GLY A 348 6.03 -0.13 -13.71
CA GLY A 348 6.03 -1.52 -14.17
C GLY A 348 5.70 -2.55 -13.11
N LYS A 349 5.71 -2.17 -11.83
CA LYS A 349 5.64 -3.11 -10.71
C LYS A 349 4.52 -2.77 -9.75
N PHE A 350 3.94 -3.80 -9.15
CA PHE A 350 3.11 -3.62 -7.96
C PHE A 350 3.31 -4.75 -6.97
N TYR A 351 3.19 -4.41 -5.69
CA TYR A 351 3.40 -5.32 -4.57
C TYR A 351 2.21 -5.24 -3.63
N MET A 352 1.76 -6.41 -3.17
CA MET A 352 0.60 -6.56 -2.31
C MET A 352 0.93 -7.39 -1.08
N LEU A 353 0.31 -7.04 0.04
CA LEU A 353 0.25 -7.87 1.24
C LEU A 353 -1.11 -8.55 1.28
N LEU A 354 -1.12 -9.87 1.34
CA LEU A 354 -2.31 -10.72 1.25
C LEU A 354 -2.34 -11.73 2.40
N PRO A 355 -3.53 -12.26 2.77
CA PRO A 355 -3.61 -13.37 3.70
C PRO A 355 -3.05 -14.65 3.06
N ASN A 356 -2.19 -15.38 3.78
CA ASN A 356 -1.65 -16.66 3.34
C ASN A 356 -2.70 -17.78 3.50
N LEU A 357 -3.68 -17.81 2.60
CA LEU A 357 -4.72 -18.82 2.57
C LEU A 357 -4.70 -19.58 1.24
N PRO A 358 -4.99 -20.90 1.22
CA PRO A 358 -5.03 -21.68 -0.02
C PRO A 358 -5.96 -21.09 -1.07
N ILE A 359 -7.12 -20.57 -0.66
CA ILE A 359 -8.09 -19.94 -1.55
C ILE A 359 -7.55 -18.67 -2.23
N ILE A 360 -6.71 -17.91 -1.52
CA ILE A 360 -6.10 -16.68 -2.05
C ILE A 360 -4.92 -17.01 -2.95
N LYS A 361 -4.04 -17.93 -2.54
CA LYS A 361 -2.93 -18.42 -3.38
C LYS A 361 -3.45 -18.92 -4.73
N LYS A 362 -4.47 -19.78 -4.70
CA LYS A 362 -5.11 -20.30 -5.92
C LYS A 362 -5.72 -19.18 -6.78
N TYR A 363 -6.45 -18.24 -6.18
CA TYR A 363 -7.03 -17.13 -6.93
C TYR A 363 -5.95 -16.28 -7.62
N ILE A 364 -4.82 -16.01 -6.97
CA ILE A 364 -3.73 -15.24 -7.54
C ILE A 364 -3.05 -16.00 -8.69
N GLU A 365 -2.86 -17.31 -8.56
CA GLU A 365 -2.34 -18.17 -9.64
C GLU A 365 -3.28 -18.19 -10.86
N ASP A 366 -4.59 -18.38 -10.64
CA ASP A 366 -5.61 -18.38 -11.71
C ASP A 366 -5.69 -17.00 -12.38
N PHE A 367 -5.67 -15.92 -11.58
CA PHE A 367 -5.61 -14.55 -12.08
C PHE A 367 -4.36 -14.33 -12.95
N TYR A 368 -3.20 -14.75 -12.47
CA TYR A 368 -1.93 -14.62 -13.18
C TYR A 368 -1.98 -15.32 -14.55
N ILE A 369 -2.46 -16.55 -14.58
CA ILE A 369 -2.63 -17.33 -15.82
C ILE A 369 -3.54 -16.59 -16.81
N GLY A 370 -4.71 -16.11 -16.36
CA GLY A 370 -5.62 -15.38 -17.23
C GLY A 370 -5.00 -14.10 -17.81
N ILE A 371 -4.18 -13.39 -17.02
CA ILE A 371 -3.46 -12.21 -17.51
C ILE A 371 -2.35 -12.58 -18.51
N LEU A 372 -1.69 -13.72 -18.36
CA LEU A 372 -0.71 -14.18 -19.34
C LEU A 372 -1.37 -14.46 -20.69
N ASP A 373 -2.53 -15.11 -20.71
CA ASP A 373 -3.30 -15.34 -21.95
C ASP A 373 -3.72 -14.00 -22.59
N ASP A 374 -4.28 -13.08 -21.79
CA ASP A 374 -4.70 -11.74 -22.23
C ASP A 374 -3.53 -10.93 -22.84
N LEU A 375 -2.36 -10.96 -22.19
CA LEU A 375 -1.16 -10.27 -22.69
C LEU A 375 -0.60 -10.95 -23.94
N TRP A 376 -0.68 -12.28 -24.02
CA TRP A 376 -0.28 -13.01 -25.21
C TRP A 376 -1.13 -12.64 -26.42
N GLU A 377 -2.46 -12.65 -26.27
CA GLU A 377 -3.38 -12.30 -27.34
C GLU A 377 -3.21 -10.87 -27.84
N LYS A 378 -3.01 -9.91 -26.92
CA LYS A 378 -2.96 -8.47 -27.22
C LYS A 378 -1.60 -7.95 -27.63
N HIS A 379 -0.52 -8.55 -27.12
CA HIS A 379 0.84 -8.02 -27.29
C HIS A 379 1.83 -9.03 -27.87
N ARG A 380 1.39 -10.27 -28.17
CA ARG A 380 2.20 -11.32 -28.81
C ARG A 380 3.57 -11.49 -28.15
N GLY A 381 3.57 -11.45 -26.82
CA GLY A 381 4.75 -11.63 -26.00
C GLY A 381 5.65 -10.40 -25.85
N ARG A 382 5.35 -9.23 -26.44
CA ARG A 382 6.14 -8.01 -26.22
C ARG A 382 6.09 -7.53 -24.77
N LEU A 383 4.93 -7.67 -24.15
CA LEU A 383 4.74 -7.48 -22.72
C LEU A 383 4.57 -8.83 -22.05
N TYR A 384 5.14 -8.97 -20.86
CA TYR A 384 5.01 -10.18 -20.05
C TYR A 384 4.93 -9.83 -18.58
N LEU A 385 4.03 -10.49 -17.84
CA LEU A 385 3.90 -10.30 -16.41
C LEU A 385 4.70 -11.38 -15.68
N ASN A 386 5.63 -10.97 -14.83
CA ASN A 386 6.28 -11.80 -13.83
C ASN A 386 5.48 -11.72 -12.52
N MET A 387 5.47 -12.83 -11.76
CA MET A 387 4.81 -12.92 -10.46
C MET A 387 5.68 -13.72 -9.48
N GLY A 388 5.64 -13.35 -8.20
CA GLY A 388 6.14 -14.15 -7.08
C GLY A 388 5.26 -13.95 -5.85
N MET A 389 5.21 -14.94 -4.96
CA MET A 389 4.46 -14.99 -3.70
C MET A 389 5.26 -15.67 -2.57
N VAL A 390 5.67 -14.90 -1.57
CA VAL A 390 6.41 -15.42 -0.41
C VAL A 390 5.56 -15.34 0.86
N ALA A 391 5.36 -16.48 1.52
CA ALA A 391 4.68 -16.53 2.81
C ALA A 391 5.65 -16.27 3.96
N PHE A 392 5.24 -15.47 4.95
CA PHE A 392 6.08 -15.08 6.07
C PHE A 392 5.29 -14.74 7.34
N ARG A 393 6.01 -14.54 8.44
CA ARG A 393 5.51 -13.98 9.70
C ARG A 393 6.55 -13.06 10.33
N TYR A 394 6.11 -12.20 11.24
CA TYR A 394 7.00 -11.59 12.21
C TYR A 394 7.04 -12.43 13.50
N LYS A 395 8.08 -12.25 14.32
CA LYS A 395 8.07 -12.73 15.71
C LYS A 395 6.89 -12.10 16.48
N ASN A 396 6.30 -12.84 17.42
CA ASN A 396 5.28 -12.30 18.33
C ASN A 396 5.80 -11.10 19.11
N LYS A 397 7.05 -11.21 19.59
CA LYS A 397 7.78 -10.12 20.23
C LYS A 397 8.96 -9.74 19.35
N LEU A 398 8.92 -8.53 18.83
CA LEU A 398 9.98 -7.96 18.02
C LEU A 398 11.17 -7.58 18.92
N GLU A 399 12.40 -7.83 18.44
CA GLU A 399 13.65 -7.55 19.15
C GLU A 399 14.51 -6.54 18.39
N ALA A 400 15.05 -5.54 19.08
CA ALA A 400 15.73 -4.42 18.44
C ALA A 400 17.08 -4.89 17.89
N ASN A 401 17.48 -4.37 16.73
CA ASN A 401 18.72 -4.78 16.04
C ASN A 401 18.80 -6.28 15.71
N GLN A 402 17.67 -6.97 15.59
CA GLN A 402 17.61 -8.37 15.20
C GLN A 402 16.73 -8.60 13.97
N LYS A 403 16.99 -9.74 13.31
CA LYS A 403 16.13 -10.28 12.25
C LYS A 403 14.84 -10.82 12.87
N ASN A 404 13.71 -10.17 12.55
CA ASN A 404 12.42 -10.43 13.18
C ASN A 404 11.40 -11.13 12.25
N ILE A 405 11.76 -11.39 11.00
CA ILE A 405 10.87 -11.99 10.00
C ILE A 405 11.25 -13.46 9.80
N ARG A 406 10.28 -14.36 9.68
CA ARG A 406 10.50 -15.76 9.32
C ARG A 406 9.77 -16.05 8.01
N ILE A 407 10.48 -16.59 7.02
CA ILE A 407 9.91 -17.03 5.74
C ILE A 407 9.49 -18.50 5.85
N GLU A 408 8.35 -18.86 5.25
CA GLU A 408 7.89 -20.24 5.16
C GLU A 408 8.96 -21.12 4.50
N GLY A 409 9.34 -22.22 5.15
CA GLY A 409 10.39 -23.13 4.70
C GLY A 409 11.83 -22.73 5.06
N HIS A 410 12.07 -21.53 5.61
CA HIS A 410 13.40 -21.13 6.08
C HIS A 410 13.62 -21.51 7.56
N SER A 411 14.86 -21.88 7.91
CA SER A 411 15.26 -22.29 9.26
C SER A 411 15.67 -21.12 10.18
N GLU A 412 15.90 -19.93 9.63
CA GLU A 412 16.38 -18.76 10.37
C GLU A 412 15.48 -17.55 10.13
N ASN A 413 15.56 -16.58 11.04
CA ASN A 413 14.90 -15.29 10.83
C ASN A 413 15.74 -14.43 9.88
N VAL A 414 15.05 -13.63 9.08
CA VAL A 414 15.58 -12.74 8.05
C VAL A 414 15.26 -11.27 8.34
N SER A 415 16.01 -10.38 7.70
CA SER A 415 15.71 -8.95 7.62
C SER A 415 14.60 -8.67 6.60
N LEU A 416 14.03 -7.46 6.64
CA LEU A 416 13.03 -7.05 5.64
C LEU A 416 13.63 -7.03 4.22
N GLY A 417 14.90 -6.62 4.07
CA GLY A 417 15.58 -6.64 2.78
C GLY A 417 15.76 -8.05 2.21
N GLU A 418 16.07 -9.04 3.06
CA GLU A 418 16.15 -10.44 2.65
C GLU A 418 14.78 -11.03 2.28
N LEU A 419 13.68 -10.60 2.91
CA LEU A 419 12.32 -10.95 2.47
C LEU A 419 12.04 -10.43 1.06
N TRP A 420 12.41 -9.18 0.76
CA TRP A 420 12.29 -8.61 -0.58
C TRP A 420 13.14 -9.36 -1.61
N ASN A 421 14.37 -9.74 -1.24
CA ASN A 421 15.23 -10.54 -2.11
C ASN A 421 14.60 -11.91 -2.42
N ALA A 422 14.04 -12.60 -1.43
CA ALA A 422 13.35 -13.87 -1.64
C ALA A 422 12.16 -13.73 -2.61
N LEU A 423 11.40 -12.63 -2.50
CA LEU A 423 10.32 -12.32 -3.45
C LEU A 423 10.87 -12.08 -4.86
N PHE A 424 11.93 -11.30 -5.01
CA PHE A 424 12.53 -11.02 -6.33
C PHE A 424 13.14 -12.26 -6.98
N GLU A 425 13.72 -13.17 -6.19
CA GLU A 425 14.20 -14.47 -6.68
C GLU A 425 13.06 -15.33 -7.20
N GLU A 426 11.91 -15.33 -6.54
CA GLU A 426 10.72 -16.01 -7.03
C GLU A 426 10.19 -15.39 -8.32
N MET A 427 10.08 -14.06 -8.39
CA MET A 427 9.67 -13.36 -9.61
C MET A 427 10.60 -13.68 -10.79
N THR A 428 11.92 -13.70 -10.56
CA THR A 428 12.93 -14.05 -11.57
C THR A 428 12.81 -15.50 -12.04
N ARG A 429 12.44 -16.45 -11.16
CA ARG A 429 12.22 -17.86 -11.56
C ARG A 429 11.09 -18.01 -12.58
N HIS A 430 10.05 -17.16 -12.50
CA HIS A 430 8.98 -17.12 -13.49
C HIS A 430 9.44 -16.47 -14.80
N GLU A 431 10.29 -15.44 -14.73
CA GLU A 431 10.89 -14.82 -15.92
C GLU A 431 11.74 -15.79 -16.73
N ALA A 432 12.57 -16.60 -16.06
CA ALA A 432 13.41 -17.62 -16.71
C ALA A 432 12.60 -18.75 -17.40
N ARG A 433 11.29 -18.83 -17.14
CA ARG A 433 10.36 -19.79 -17.74
C ARG A 433 9.25 -19.08 -18.53
N ARG A 434 9.60 -17.95 -19.16
CA ARG A 434 8.69 -17.13 -19.95
C ARG A 434 7.86 -17.98 -20.91
N PHE A 435 6.56 -17.71 -20.96
CA PHE A 435 5.60 -18.40 -21.82
C PHE A 435 5.45 -19.90 -21.59
N ARG A 436 6.03 -20.50 -20.53
CA ARG A 436 5.84 -21.93 -20.24
C ARG A 436 4.36 -22.31 -20.22
N HIS A 437 3.51 -21.47 -19.63
CA HIS A 437 2.06 -21.72 -19.59
C HIS A 437 1.44 -21.74 -21.01
N ILE A 438 1.80 -20.75 -21.84
CA ILE A 438 1.31 -20.62 -23.22
C ILE A 438 1.76 -21.82 -24.07
N ILE A 439 3.04 -22.18 -23.96
CA ILE A 439 3.72 -23.18 -24.79
C ILE A 439 3.46 -24.62 -24.30
N ALA A 440 3.01 -24.83 -23.06
CA ALA A 440 2.86 -26.17 -22.49
C ALA A 440 1.77 -27.04 -23.15
N SER A 441 0.81 -26.45 -23.85
CA SER A 441 -0.16 -27.22 -24.65
C SER A 441 0.44 -27.61 -26.00
N ARG A 442 0.23 -28.87 -26.45
CA ARG A 442 0.79 -29.37 -27.72
C ARG A 442 0.38 -28.52 -28.93
N GLU A 443 -0.83 -27.98 -28.92
CA GLU A 443 -1.39 -27.15 -30.00
C GLU A 443 -0.68 -25.80 -30.08
N ARG A 444 -0.56 -25.07 -28.96
CA ARG A 444 0.15 -23.78 -28.92
C ARG A 444 1.67 -23.91 -29.06
N PHE A 445 2.24 -25.07 -28.70
CA PHE A 445 3.66 -25.34 -28.93
C PHE A 445 3.98 -25.29 -30.43
N ALA A 446 3.19 -26.00 -31.26
CA ALA A 446 3.39 -25.99 -32.71
C ALA A 446 3.17 -24.59 -33.28
N GLU A 447 2.06 -23.94 -32.93
CA GLU A 447 1.71 -22.59 -33.38
C GLU A 447 2.79 -21.55 -33.05
N PHE A 448 3.41 -21.64 -31.86
CA PHE A 448 4.44 -20.68 -31.43
C PHE A 448 5.72 -20.75 -32.29
N PHE A 449 6.09 -21.94 -32.76
CA PHE A 449 7.29 -22.15 -33.57
C PHE A 449 7.01 -22.17 -35.08
N GLU A 450 5.75 -22.05 -35.48
CA GLU A 450 5.39 -21.85 -36.87
C GLU A 450 5.67 -20.40 -37.30
N PRO A 451 6.25 -20.17 -38.50
CA PRO A 451 6.39 -18.84 -39.04
C PRO A 451 5.02 -18.17 -39.13
N SER A 452 4.88 -17.03 -38.45
CA SER A 452 3.65 -16.23 -38.45
C SER A 452 3.90 -14.86 -39.08
N GLY A 453 2.95 -14.37 -39.87
CA GLY A 453 3.07 -13.11 -40.60
C GLY A 453 3.60 -13.28 -42.03
N GLU A 454 3.48 -12.23 -42.83
CA GLU A 454 4.03 -12.18 -44.19
C GLU A 454 5.54 -11.88 -44.18
N GLY A 455 6.03 -11.08 -43.22
CA GLY A 455 7.43 -10.64 -43.17
C GLY A 455 7.81 -9.65 -44.29
N GLY A 456 9.09 -9.32 -44.39
CA GLY A 456 9.63 -8.45 -45.46
C GLY A 456 9.09 -7.01 -45.41
N ASP A 457 8.63 -6.51 -46.56
CA ASP A 457 8.11 -5.13 -46.75
C ASP A 457 6.62 -4.98 -46.36
N SER A 458 6.10 -5.92 -45.59
CA SER A 458 4.70 -5.92 -45.16
C SER A 458 4.35 -4.66 -44.38
N LEU A 459 3.19 -4.08 -44.71
CA LEU A 459 2.67 -2.91 -44.00
C LEU A 459 2.46 -3.24 -42.52
N VAL A 460 3.17 -2.52 -41.65
CA VAL A 460 3.03 -2.59 -40.20
C VAL A 460 2.31 -1.36 -39.67
N CYS A 461 1.54 -1.55 -38.61
CA CYS A 461 0.95 -0.44 -37.87
C CYS A 461 2.05 0.41 -37.25
N SER A 462 2.06 1.72 -37.52
CA SER A 462 3.02 2.66 -36.93
C SER A 462 2.91 2.81 -35.41
N VAL A 463 1.76 2.38 -34.85
CA VAL A 463 1.42 2.48 -33.42
C VAL A 463 1.55 1.15 -32.68
N THR A 464 1.35 0.00 -33.31
CA THR A 464 1.56 -1.30 -32.64
C THR A 464 2.79 -2.02 -33.14
N GLY A 465 3.32 -1.70 -34.32
CA GLY A 465 4.40 -2.46 -34.97
C GLY A 465 3.95 -3.86 -35.40
N GLU A 466 2.65 -4.15 -35.43
CA GLU A 466 2.11 -5.42 -35.93
C GLU A 466 1.78 -5.31 -37.41
N GLU A 467 1.94 -6.40 -38.15
CA GLU A 467 1.55 -6.48 -39.54
C GLU A 467 0.05 -6.30 -39.72
N ILE A 468 -0.32 -5.46 -40.67
CA ILE A 468 -1.71 -5.24 -41.05
C ILE A 468 -2.14 -6.45 -41.87
N GLY A 469 -3.13 -7.21 -41.42
CA GLY A 469 -3.66 -8.36 -42.16
C GLY A 469 -4.38 -7.95 -43.46
N HIS A 470 -4.50 -8.87 -44.42
CA HIS A 470 -5.28 -8.65 -45.64
C HIS A 470 -6.74 -8.31 -45.34
N GLY A 471 -7.34 -7.46 -46.18
CA GLY A 471 -8.72 -7.01 -46.01
C GLY A 471 -8.93 -6.05 -44.83
N LYS A 472 -7.90 -5.79 -44.01
CA LYS A 472 -8.00 -4.81 -42.92
C LYS A 472 -7.76 -3.39 -43.43
N ALA A 473 -8.62 -2.50 -42.96
CA ALA A 473 -8.48 -1.08 -43.18
C ALA A 473 -7.41 -0.46 -42.27
N TYR A 474 -6.73 0.55 -42.78
CA TYR A 474 -5.72 1.31 -42.05
C TYR A 474 -5.70 2.77 -42.49
N TYR A 475 -5.17 3.62 -41.61
CA TYR A 475 -4.98 5.04 -41.91
C TYR A 475 -3.51 5.30 -42.25
N GLN A 476 -3.26 5.95 -43.37
CA GLN A 476 -1.93 6.40 -43.78
C GLN A 476 -1.86 7.92 -43.64
N PHE A 477 -0.91 8.41 -42.84
CA PHE A 477 -0.63 9.83 -42.70
C PHE A 477 0.13 10.34 -43.93
N ASN A 478 -0.37 11.40 -44.54
CA ASN A 478 0.32 12.10 -45.62
C ASN A 478 1.11 13.28 -45.02
N GLU A 479 2.44 13.22 -45.07
CA GLU A 479 3.30 14.25 -44.48
C GLU A 479 3.18 15.62 -45.18
N GLU A 480 2.96 15.64 -46.49
CA GLU A 480 2.85 16.88 -47.27
C GLU A 480 1.53 17.61 -46.99
N LYS A 481 0.43 16.86 -46.88
CA LYS A 481 -0.91 17.41 -46.64
C LYS A 481 -1.28 17.52 -45.16
N ARG A 482 -0.49 16.91 -44.27
CA ARG A 482 -0.76 16.77 -42.83
C ARG A 482 -2.14 16.22 -42.51
N ASP A 483 -2.64 15.30 -43.35
CA ASP A 483 -3.94 14.65 -43.19
C ASP A 483 -3.83 13.12 -43.16
N TRP A 484 -4.92 12.45 -42.79
CA TRP A 484 -5.01 11.00 -42.75
C TRP A 484 -5.89 10.50 -43.89
N SER A 485 -5.37 9.56 -44.67
CA SER A 485 -6.12 8.88 -45.73
C SER A 485 -6.49 7.46 -45.29
N TYR A 486 -7.74 7.07 -45.53
CA TYR A 486 -8.22 5.71 -45.27
C TYR A 486 -7.85 4.80 -46.44
N LYS A 487 -7.24 3.66 -46.14
CA LYS A 487 -6.83 2.63 -47.12
C LYS A 487 -7.22 1.26 -46.62
N THR A 488 -7.28 0.29 -47.51
CA THR A 488 -7.47 -1.13 -47.17
C THR A 488 -6.31 -1.91 -47.76
N LYS A 489 -5.70 -2.80 -46.96
CA LYS A 489 -4.66 -3.68 -47.49
C LYS A 489 -5.33 -4.69 -48.41
N ALA A 490 -4.96 -4.67 -49.69
CA ALA A 490 -5.52 -5.58 -50.68
C ALA A 490 -5.35 -7.04 -50.23
N GLU A 491 -6.34 -7.87 -50.50
CA GLU A 491 -6.17 -9.33 -50.46
C GLU A 491 -5.21 -9.69 -51.60
N ASN A 492 -4.09 -10.34 -51.31
CA ASN A 492 -3.20 -10.79 -52.38
C ASN A 492 -3.97 -11.79 -53.26
N TYR A 493 -4.37 -11.36 -54.45
CA TYR A 493 -4.66 -12.23 -55.58
C TYR A 493 -3.34 -12.47 -56.32
N ASP A 494 -2.53 -13.38 -55.79
CA ASP A 494 -1.51 -14.06 -56.59
C ASP A 494 -1.76 -15.56 -56.45
N ALA A 495 -2.74 -16.03 -57.22
CA ALA A 495 -2.67 -17.39 -57.71
C ALA A 495 -1.47 -17.44 -58.65
N GLU A 496 -0.42 -18.14 -58.25
CA GLU A 496 0.66 -18.54 -59.14
C GLU A 496 0.02 -19.17 -60.40
N ALA A 497 0.10 -18.45 -61.53
CA ALA A 497 -0.04 -19.10 -62.82
C ALA A 497 1.25 -19.90 -63.03
N PRO A 498 1.19 -21.23 -63.17
CA PRO A 498 2.38 -22.03 -63.38
C PRO A 498 2.94 -21.72 -64.77
N VAL A 499 4.21 -21.31 -64.84
CA VAL A 499 5.05 -21.42 -66.05
C VAL A 499 6.42 -21.95 -65.67
#